data_AF-A0A4U8S1X6-F1
#
_entry.id   AF-A0A4U8S1X6-F1
#
_cell.length_a   1.000
_cell.length_b   1.000
_cell.length_c   1.000
_cell.angle_alpha   90.00
_cell.angle_beta   90.00
_cell.angle_gamma   90.00
#
_symmetry.space_group_name_H-M   'P 1'
#
loop_
_entity.id
_entity.type
_entity.pdbx_description
1 polymer ?
#
loop_
_entity_poly.entity_id
_entity_poly.type
_entity_poly.pdbx_seq_one_letter_code
_entity_poly.pdbx_strand_id
1 'polypeptide(L)'
;KFSPLKLPSNPSPKIEYQREQWEGIGEIKKSSKGEKKKSQIHRKSEVDLRGKKTPNGGIVEWISQFDNTKEGMGAKAGKTACKLTCNEILQRSGVNLSEMPTSYRGIVSYQTSIEKDVIYDQDNNEYKRIPHNNLNTKEQEAYLNTDAEKVREGLTYLDSQLEQGYPVVVGVDHSYKYQGGFNNDLSTDHFVVIVGRGYDEKGLFYRFYEVGTKEKSRGAGDENKLYFKNNVLSGKTAYKSDRNYVVTQIRKNLSYGSKK
;
A
#
# COMPACT_ATOMS: atom_id res chain seq x y z
N LYS A 1 29.13 54.11 13.17
CA LYS A 1 29.01 53.47 11.84
C LYS A 1 29.43 52.00 12.00
N PHE A 2 28.48 51.11 12.19
CA PHE A 2 28.75 49.67 12.36
C PHE A 2 28.78 49.01 10.99
N SER A 3 29.90 48.38 10.64
CA SER A 3 30.04 47.55 9.45
C SER A 3 29.39 46.18 9.71
N PRO A 4 28.58 45.63 8.79
CA PRO A 4 28.00 44.31 8.99
C PRO A 4 29.04 43.20 8.75
N LEU A 5 29.12 42.26 9.69
CA LEU A 5 29.83 40.99 9.57
C LEU A 5 29.25 40.18 8.40
N LYS A 6 30.10 39.82 7.43
CA LYS A 6 29.78 38.82 6.40
C LYS A 6 29.88 37.42 7.02
N LEU A 7 28.76 36.71 7.07
CA LEU A 7 28.73 35.28 7.34
C LEU A 7 29.26 34.51 6.12
N PRO A 8 30.09 33.46 6.30
CA PRO A 8 30.55 32.63 5.21
C PRO A 8 29.38 31.82 4.63
N SER A 9 29.21 31.89 3.31
CA SER A 9 28.28 31.05 2.54
C SER A 9 28.79 29.63 2.51
N ASN A 10 28.24 28.76 3.35
CA ASN A 10 28.51 27.33 3.29
C ASN A 10 27.69 26.73 2.14
N PRO A 11 28.29 26.09 1.12
CA PRO A 11 27.52 25.46 0.06
C PRO A 11 26.73 24.27 0.62
N SER A 12 25.41 24.28 0.39
CA SER A 12 24.52 23.18 0.73
C SER A 12 25.07 21.84 0.20
N PRO A 13 25.12 20.78 1.01
CA PRO A 13 25.57 19.47 0.54
C PRO A 13 24.69 19.01 -0.61
N LYS A 14 25.31 18.73 -1.75
CA LYS A 14 24.64 18.15 -2.92
C LYS A 14 24.02 16.81 -2.54
N ILE A 15 22.75 16.68 -2.89
CA ILE A 15 21.87 15.54 -2.65
C ILE A 15 22.42 14.32 -3.42
N GLU A 16 23.11 13.42 -2.72
CA GLU A 16 23.61 12.14 -3.24
C GLU A 16 23.05 10.93 -2.48
N TYR A 17 21.94 11.11 -1.75
CA TYR A 17 21.32 10.05 -0.96
C TYR A 17 19.89 9.84 -1.44
N GLN A 18 19.67 8.92 -2.40
CA GLN A 18 18.39 8.21 -2.70
C GLN A 18 18.36 7.51 -4.07
N ARG A 19 19.39 7.61 -4.94
CA ARG A 19 19.36 6.95 -6.27
C ARG A 19 19.42 5.41 -6.20
N GLU A 20 20.23 4.84 -5.31
CA GLU A 20 20.54 3.40 -5.30
C GLU A 20 19.35 2.47 -4.99
N GLN A 21 18.30 2.96 -4.32
CA GLN A 21 17.17 2.11 -3.89
C GLN A 21 16.10 1.92 -4.99
N TRP A 22 16.14 2.71 -6.06
CA TRP A 22 15.22 2.60 -7.22
C TRP A 22 15.88 2.06 -8.49
N GLU A 23 17.21 1.89 -8.52
CA GLU A 23 17.93 1.36 -9.69
C GLU A 23 17.53 -0.09 -10.03
N GLY A 24 16.88 -0.81 -9.11
CA GLY A 24 16.50 -2.22 -9.26
C GLY A 24 15.14 -2.50 -9.91
N ILE A 25 14.35 -1.49 -10.35
CA ILE A 25 12.99 -1.71 -10.88
C ILE A 25 12.80 -1.19 -12.32
N GLY A 26 13.88 -0.71 -12.96
CA GLY A 26 13.89 -0.45 -14.41
C GLY A 26 14.20 -1.74 -15.17
N GLU A 27 13.46 -2.02 -16.25
CA GLU A 27 13.73 -3.15 -17.15
C GLU A 27 15.21 -3.15 -17.59
N ILE A 28 15.98 -4.16 -17.15
CA ILE A 28 17.30 -4.43 -17.73
C ILE A 28 17.06 -5.10 -19.08
N LYS A 29 16.95 -4.29 -20.16
CA LYS A 29 17.10 -4.81 -21.51
C LYS A 29 18.57 -5.18 -21.71
N LYS A 30 18.90 -6.47 -21.60
CA LYS A 30 20.22 -6.98 -22.00
C LYS A 30 20.42 -6.69 -23.49
N SER A 31 21.27 -5.70 -23.81
CA SER A 31 21.80 -5.52 -25.16
C SER A 31 23.05 -6.38 -25.30
N SER A 32 23.04 -7.25 -26.31
CA SER A 32 24.19 -8.00 -26.79
C SER A 32 25.15 -7.07 -27.54
N LYS A 33 25.87 -6.22 -26.80
CA LYS A 33 27.15 -5.58 -27.20
C LYS A 33 27.60 -4.67 -26.06
N GLY A 34 28.88 -4.78 -25.69
CA GLY A 34 29.48 -4.18 -24.49
C GLY A 34 29.59 -2.65 -24.52
N GLU A 35 28.45 -1.95 -24.42
CA GLU A 35 28.39 -0.54 -24.09
C GLU A 35 27.67 -0.34 -22.74
N LYS A 36 28.35 0.32 -21.80
CA LYS A 36 27.72 0.78 -20.54
C LYS A 36 26.72 1.89 -20.86
N LYS A 37 25.47 1.53 -21.19
CA LYS A 37 24.36 2.49 -21.19
C LYS A 37 24.10 2.94 -19.75
N LYS A 38 24.28 4.23 -19.46
CA LYS A 38 23.67 4.86 -18.30
C LYS A 38 22.16 4.62 -18.41
N SER A 39 21.60 3.81 -17.52
CA SER A 39 20.15 3.61 -17.47
C SER A 39 19.52 4.95 -17.10
N GLN A 40 18.77 5.53 -18.03
CA GLN A 40 18.03 6.76 -17.77
C GLN A 40 16.74 6.34 -17.07
N ILE A 41 16.78 6.25 -15.73
CA ILE A 41 15.61 5.92 -14.92
C ILE A 41 14.57 7.03 -15.13
N HIS A 42 13.50 6.73 -15.85
CA HIS A 42 12.42 7.68 -16.06
C HIS A 42 11.60 7.77 -14.77
N ARG A 43 11.44 8.97 -14.23
CA ARG A 43 10.53 9.24 -13.11
C ARG A 43 9.11 8.81 -13.50
N LYS A 44 8.40 8.12 -12.61
CA LYS A 44 7.00 7.72 -12.85
C LYS A 44 6.12 8.97 -12.87
N SER A 45 5.00 8.93 -13.60
CA SER A 45 4.03 10.04 -13.60
C SER A 45 3.45 10.25 -12.20
N GLU A 46 3.12 11.48 -11.83
CA GLU A 46 2.37 11.72 -10.59
C GLU A 46 0.88 11.51 -10.85
N VAL A 47 0.21 10.80 -9.95
CA VAL A 47 -1.21 10.42 -10.09
C VAL A 47 -1.94 10.79 -8.80
N ASP A 48 -3.03 11.53 -8.92
CA ASP A 48 -3.98 11.77 -7.82
C ASP A 48 -5.40 11.50 -8.31
N LEU A 49 -5.96 10.36 -7.91
CA LEU A 49 -7.30 9.93 -8.32
C LEU A 49 -8.38 10.50 -7.41
N ARG A 50 -8.06 11.19 -6.31
CA ARG A 50 -9.06 11.60 -5.32
C ARG A 50 -10.15 12.49 -5.94
N GLY A 51 -11.40 12.03 -5.86
CA GLY A 51 -12.56 12.70 -6.46
C GLY A 51 -12.57 12.72 -7.98
N LYS A 52 -11.66 11.99 -8.65
CA LYS A 52 -11.58 11.92 -10.11
C LYS A 52 -12.50 10.85 -10.66
N LYS A 53 -12.97 11.09 -11.89
CA LYS A 53 -13.75 10.12 -12.66
C LYS A 53 -12.79 9.11 -13.30
N THR A 54 -13.07 7.82 -13.11
CA THR A 54 -12.31 6.72 -13.73
C THR A 54 -12.71 6.54 -15.20
N PRO A 55 -11.94 5.80 -16.02
CA PRO A 55 -12.24 5.64 -17.44
C PRO A 55 -13.62 5.04 -17.76
N ASN A 56 -14.18 4.24 -16.84
CA ASN A 56 -15.52 3.67 -16.98
C ASN A 56 -16.63 4.49 -16.29
N GLY A 57 -16.29 5.67 -15.79
CA GLY A 57 -17.22 6.67 -15.32
C GLY A 57 -17.57 6.61 -13.84
N GLY A 58 -16.97 5.71 -13.07
CA GLY A 58 -17.01 5.74 -11.61
C GLY A 58 -16.24 6.93 -11.03
N ILE A 59 -16.35 7.17 -9.73
CA ILE A 59 -15.63 8.24 -9.02
C ILE A 59 -14.86 7.66 -7.84
N VAL A 60 -13.59 8.05 -7.69
CA VAL A 60 -12.72 7.61 -6.58
C VAL A 60 -12.94 8.50 -5.36
N GLU A 61 -14.05 8.27 -4.66
CA GLU A 61 -14.42 9.02 -3.46
C GLU A 61 -13.98 8.31 -2.17
N TRP A 62 -13.64 9.09 -1.16
CA TRP A 62 -13.36 8.57 0.17
C TRP A 62 -14.66 8.19 0.88
N ILE A 63 -14.64 7.04 1.57
CA ILE A 63 -15.75 6.54 2.37
C ILE A 63 -15.21 6.07 3.72
N SER A 64 -15.94 6.36 4.79
CA SER A 64 -15.63 5.90 6.14
C SER A 64 -16.21 4.51 6.38
N GLN A 65 -15.49 3.64 7.11
CA GLN A 65 -16.06 2.37 7.57
C GLN A 65 -17.21 2.51 8.55
N PHE A 66 -17.40 3.71 9.11
CA PHE A 66 -18.49 4.05 10.00
C PHE A 66 -19.69 4.66 9.27
N ASP A 67 -19.67 4.69 7.93
CA ASP A 67 -20.82 5.02 7.10
C ASP A 67 -21.84 3.87 7.16
N ASN A 68 -23.13 4.19 7.32
CA ASN A 68 -24.22 3.22 7.51
C ASN A 68 -24.97 2.88 6.20
N THR A 69 -24.47 3.31 5.04
CA THR A 69 -25.11 3.09 3.74
C THR A 69 -25.00 1.66 3.21
N LYS A 70 -24.12 0.83 3.80
CA LYS A 70 -23.90 -0.57 3.41
C LYS A 70 -23.93 -1.51 4.61
N GLU A 71 -24.51 -2.69 4.42
CA GLU A 71 -24.51 -3.74 5.43
C GLU A 71 -23.07 -4.16 5.79
N GLY A 72 -22.79 -4.31 7.09
CA GLY A 72 -21.45 -4.62 7.61
C GLY A 72 -20.55 -3.39 7.83
N MET A 73 -21.02 -2.18 7.51
CA MET A 73 -20.41 -0.90 7.90
C MET A 73 -21.23 -0.23 9.02
N GLY A 74 -20.84 0.98 9.45
CA GLY A 74 -21.68 1.80 10.35
C GLY A 74 -21.61 1.44 11.83
N ALA A 75 -22.75 1.32 12.51
CA ALA A 75 -22.81 1.01 13.95
C ALA A 75 -22.23 -0.37 14.29
N LYS A 76 -22.07 -1.25 13.30
CA LYS A 76 -21.39 -2.55 13.41
C LYS A 76 -19.91 -2.49 12.97
N ALA A 77 -19.35 -1.29 12.80
CA ALA A 77 -17.97 -1.11 12.35
C ALA A 77 -16.97 -1.81 13.29
N GLY A 78 -16.25 -2.78 12.72
CA GLY A 78 -15.34 -3.68 13.41
C GLY A 78 -15.23 -4.98 12.62
N LYS A 79 -14.16 -5.75 12.84
CA LYS A 79 -13.84 -7.03 12.17
C LYS A 79 -13.61 -6.92 10.65
N THR A 80 -14.66 -6.66 9.86
CA THR A 80 -14.67 -6.73 8.39
C THR A 80 -14.97 -5.40 7.70
N ALA A 81 -15.40 -4.39 8.48
CA ALA A 81 -15.89 -3.12 7.96
C ALA A 81 -14.86 -2.39 7.08
N CYS A 82 -13.56 -2.43 7.43
CA CYS A 82 -12.51 -1.82 6.62
C CYS A 82 -12.47 -2.40 5.20
N LYS A 83 -12.46 -3.73 5.06
CA LYS A 83 -12.44 -4.38 3.74
C LYS A 83 -13.71 -4.11 2.94
N LEU A 84 -14.88 -4.17 3.59
CA LEU A 84 -16.16 -3.85 2.93
C LEU A 84 -16.16 -2.41 2.40
N THR A 85 -15.63 -1.47 3.18
CA THR A 85 -15.51 -0.07 2.77
C THR A 85 -14.56 0.11 1.60
N CYS A 86 -13.41 -0.55 1.64
CA CYS A 86 -12.47 -0.56 0.52
C CYS A 86 -13.10 -1.10 -0.77
N ASN A 87 -13.92 -2.16 -0.67
CA ASN A 87 -14.66 -2.70 -1.80
C ASN A 87 -15.73 -1.74 -2.30
N GLU A 88 -16.44 -1.03 -1.41
CA GLU A 88 -17.40 0.00 -1.80
C GLU A 88 -16.73 1.14 -2.57
N ILE A 89 -15.57 1.62 -2.10
CA ILE A 89 -14.78 2.64 -2.80
C ILE A 89 -14.40 2.15 -4.21
N LEU A 90 -13.92 0.91 -4.33
CA LEU A 90 -13.62 0.30 -5.62
C LEU A 90 -14.86 0.26 -6.53
N GLN A 91 -16.00 -0.22 -6.02
CA GLN A 91 -17.24 -0.34 -6.79
C GLN A 91 -17.74 1.02 -7.28
N ARG A 92 -17.70 2.05 -6.43
CA ARG A 92 -18.03 3.43 -6.85
C ARG A 92 -17.05 4.00 -7.86
N SER A 93 -15.79 3.58 -7.81
CA SER A 93 -14.78 3.89 -8.83
C SER A 93 -14.91 3.06 -10.11
N GLY A 94 -15.89 2.15 -10.21
CA GLY A 94 -16.10 1.31 -11.37
C GLY A 94 -15.23 0.04 -11.40
N VAL A 95 -14.59 -0.34 -10.30
CA VAL A 95 -13.96 -1.66 -10.15
C VAL A 95 -14.97 -2.60 -9.49
N ASN A 96 -15.46 -3.60 -10.22
CA ASN A 96 -16.53 -4.48 -9.74
C ASN A 96 -16.04 -5.46 -8.68
N LEU A 97 -14.85 -6.03 -8.89
CA LEU A 97 -14.28 -7.07 -8.03
C LEU A 97 -12.80 -6.81 -7.79
N SER A 98 -12.37 -6.99 -6.55
CA SER A 98 -10.96 -7.14 -6.19
C SER A 98 -10.69 -8.52 -5.65
N GLU A 99 -9.43 -8.92 -5.75
CA GLU A 99 -8.93 -10.20 -5.30
C GLU A 99 -9.25 -10.43 -3.83
N MET A 100 -9.74 -11.64 -3.56
CA MET A 100 -9.88 -12.19 -2.23
C MET A 100 -9.06 -13.47 -2.17
N PRO A 101 -8.55 -13.85 -0.99
CA PRO A 101 -8.01 -15.18 -0.78
C PRO A 101 -8.99 -16.21 -1.35
N THR A 102 -8.56 -16.96 -2.37
CA THR A 102 -9.45 -17.96 -2.99
C THR A 102 -9.71 -19.09 -1.99
N SER A 103 -10.91 -19.64 -1.94
CA SER A 103 -11.20 -20.83 -1.10
C SER A 103 -10.33 -22.03 -1.45
N TYR A 104 -9.76 -22.06 -2.67
CA TYR A 104 -8.92 -23.14 -3.17
C TYR A 104 -7.42 -22.97 -2.88
N ARG A 105 -6.95 -21.77 -2.46
CA ARG A 105 -5.53 -21.56 -2.09
C ARG A 105 -5.26 -20.64 -0.91
N GLY A 106 -6.25 -19.96 -0.33
CA GLY A 106 -6.04 -19.00 0.76
C GLY A 106 -5.07 -17.83 0.45
N ILE A 107 -4.50 -17.76 -0.74
CA ILE A 107 -3.39 -16.89 -1.14
C ILE A 107 -3.91 -15.83 -2.11
N VAL A 108 -3.40 -14.61 -1.99
CA VAL A 108 -3.55 -13.53 -2.97
C VAL A 108 -2.30 -13.44 -3.84
N SER A 109 -2.43 -12.93 -5.07
CA SER A 109 -1.35 -12.87 -6.06
C SER A 109 -0.08 -12.19 -5.53
N TYR A 110 -0.25 -11.14 -4.73
CA TYR A 110 0.82 -10.34 -4.15
C TYR A 110 0.71 -10.29 -2.63
N GLN A 111 1.00 -11.41 -1.98
CA GLN A 111 1.23 -11.46 -0.53
C GLN A 111 2.66 -10.98 -0.27
N THR A 112 2.81 -9.73 0.17
CA THR A 112 4.10 -9.04 0.28
C THR A 112 4.78 -9.28 1.62
N SER A 113 4.01 -9.51 2.68
CA SER A 113 4.55 -9.80 4.01
C SER A 113 3.62 -10.70 4.80
N ILE A 114 4.20 -11.59 5.61
CA ILE A 114 3.49 -12.52 6.51
C ILE A 114 4.22 -12.50 7.86
N GLU A 115 3.50 -12.67 8.96
CA GLU A 115 4.11 -12.85 10.27
C GLU A 115 5.01 -14.11 10.32
N LYS A 116 6.17 -14.03 10.95
CA LYS A 116 7.20 -15.10 11.00
C LYS A 116 6.71 -16.36 11.72
N ASP A 117 5.69 -16.24 12.57
CA ASP A 117 5.03 -17.37 13.21
C ASP A 117 3.86 -17.94 12.42
N VAL A 118 3.63 -17.47 11.19
CA VAL A 118 2.56 -17.95 10.31
C VAL A 118 3.15 -18.77 9.17
N ILE A 119 2.60 -19.97 8.99
CA ILE A 119 2.92 -20.88 7.88
C ILE A 119 1.69 -21.14 7.04
N TYR A 120 1.89 -21.46 5.77
CA TYR A 120 0.84 -21.97 4.90
C TYR A 120 0.83 -23.51 4.95
N ASP A 121 -0.23 -24.07 5.51
CA ASP A 121 -0.51 -25.50 5.51
C ASP A 121 -1.07 -25.89 4.14
N GLN A 122 -0.26 -26.60 3.35
CA GLN A 122 -0.63 -27.01 1.99
C GLN A 122 -1.71 -28.09 1.96
N ASP A 123 -1.75 -28.95 2.98
CA ASP A 123 -2.68 -30.08 3.05
C ASP A 123 -4.10 -29.58 3.34
N ASN A 124 -4.20 -28.59 4.24
CA ASN A 124 -5.47 -28.00 4.65
C ASN A 124 -5.79 -26.69 3.93
N ASN A 125 -4.87 -26.21 3.09
CA ASN A 125 -5.04 -25.05 2.26
C ASN A 125 -5.36 -23.77 3.06
N GLU A 126 -4.66 -23.59 4.17
CA GLU A 126 -4.93 -22.53 5.15
C GLU A 126 -3.64 -22.02 5.80
N TYR A 127 -3.63 -20.80 6.32
CA TYR A 127 -2.52 -20.36 7.16
C TYR A 127 -2.75 -20.72 8.62
N LYS A 128 -1.68 -21.11 9.30
CA LYS A 128 -1.67 -21.47 10.72
C LYS A 128 -0.57 -20.76 11.45
N ARG A 129 -0.84 -20.40 12.71
CA ARG A 129 0.18 -19.95 13.65
C ARG A 129 0.92 -21.14 14.21
N ILE A 130 2.24 -21.03 14.31
CA ILE A 130 3.10 -21.98 15.01
C ILE A 130 2.89 -21.77 16.52
N PRO A 131 2.32 -22.74 17.27
CA PRO A 131 1.86 -22.55 18.65
C PRO A 131 2.93 -22.16 19.68
N HIS A 132 4.22 -22.31 19.35
CA HIS A 132 5.34 -22.11 20.27
C HIS A 132 6.22 -20.89 19.95
N ASN A 133 5.82 -20.03 19.01
CA ASN A 133 6.61 -18.84 18.71
C ASN A 133 6.28 -17.72 19.72
N ASN A 134 7.14 -17.57 20.75
CA ASN A 134 7.05 -16.54 21.79
C ASN A 134 7.51 -15.14 21.30
N LEU A 135 7.15 -14.76 20.07
CA LEU A 135 7.31 -13.38 19.64
C LEU A 135 6.35 -12.52 20.47
N ASN A 136 6.89 -11.63 21.31
CA ASN A 136 6.14 -10.63 22.06
C ASN A 136 6.77 -9.27 21.77
N THR A 137 6.52 -8.76 20.57
CA THR A 137 7.11 -7.51 20.09
C THR A 137 6.08 -6.69 19.32
N LYS A 138 6.26 -5.38 19.33
CA LYS A 138 5.51 -4.42 18.51
C LYS A 138 6.30 -3.98 17.28
N GLU A 139 7.56 -4.41 17.19
CA GLU A 139 8.45 -4.06 16.09
C GLU A 139 8.15 -4.94 14.88
N GLN A 140 7.51 -4.35 13.87
CA GLN A 140 7.10 -5.05 12.64
C GLN A 140 8.25 -5.78 11.94
N GLU A 141 9.45 -5.19 11.91
CA GLU A 141 10.64 -5.83 11.33
C GLU A 141 11.05 -7.11 12.09
N ALA A 142 10.74 -7.19 13.38
CA ALA A 142 11.04 -8.34 14.21
C ALA A 142 10.08 -9.50 13.96
N TYR A 143 8.80 -9.23 13.63
CA TYR A 143 7.79 -10.28 13.47
C TYR A 143 7.25 -10.46 12.05
N LEU A 144 7.53 -9.59 11.07
CA LEU A 144 7.13 -9.78 9.67
C LEU A 144 8.29 -10.31 8.84
N ASN A 145 7.99 -11.25 7.96
CA ASN A 145 8.85 -11.69 6.87
C ASN A 145 8.31 -11.12 5.56
N THR A 146 9.16 -10.42 4.80
CA THR A 146 8.78 -9.75 3.56
C THR A 146 9.33 -10.51 2.36
N ASP A 147 8.45 -10.77 1.38
CA ASP A 147 8.82 -11.34 0.09
C ASP A 147 9.14 -10.21 -0.90
N ALA A 148 10.44 -9.98 -1.14
CA ALA A 148 10.90 -8.90 -1.99
C ALA A 148 10.47 -9.05 -3.47
N GLU A 149 10.28 -10.27 -3.96
CA GLU A 149 9.79 -10.49 -5.33
C GLU A 149 8.31 -10.12 -5.42
N LYS A 150 7.50 -10.59 -4.47
CA LYS A 150 6.07 -10.24 -4.41
C LYS A 150 5.83 -8.75 -4.23
N VAL A 151 6.69 -8.06 -3.48
CA VAL A 151 6.64 -6.60 -3.38
C VAL A 151 6.88 -5.94 -4.73
N ARG A 152 7.91 -6.35 -5.49
CA ARG A 152 8.19 -5.77 -6.81
C ARG A 152 7.11 -6.07 -7.84
N GLU A 153 6.61 -7.29 -7.88
CA GLU A 153 5.48 -7.67 -8.74
C GLU A 153 4.22 -6.86 -8.41
N GLY A 154 3.90 -6.75 -7.12
CA GLY A 154 2.75 -6.00 -6.65
C GLY A 154 2.88 -4.49 -6.91
N LEU A 155 4.06 -3.90 -6.76
CA LEU A 155 4.33 -2.50 -7.12
C LEU A 155 4.19 -2.25 -8.62
N THR A 156 4.68 -3.17 -9.45
CA THR A 156 4.53 -3.10 -10.91
C THR A 156 3.05 -3.12 -11.29
N TYR A 157 2.27 -4.01 -10.67
CA TYR A 157 0.83 -4.06 -10.84
C TYR A 157 0.16 -2.75 -10.38
N LEU A 158 0.46 -2.29 -9.17
CA LEU A 158 -0.10 -1.07 -8.59
C LEU A 158 0.13 0.15 -9.49
N ASP A 159 1.35 0.32 -9.99
CA ASP A 159 1.70 1.40 -10.91
C ASP A 159 0.89 1.33 -12.20
N SER A 160 0.71 0.14 -12.76
CA SER A 160 -0.09 -0.05 -13.98
C SER A 160 -1.55 0.37 -13.78
N GLN A 161 -2.11 0.14 -12.58
CA GLN A 161 -3.50 0.49 -12.26
C GLN A 161 -3.66 2.00 -12.10
N LEU A 162 -2.72 2.65 -11.42
CA LEU A 162 -2.73 4.09 -11.25
C LEU A 162 -2.62 4.81 -12.59
N GLU A 163 -1.78 4.34 -13.51
CA GLU A 163 -1.69 4.89 -14.88
C GLU A 163 -2.98 4.70 -15.68
N GLN A 164 -3.71 3.61 -15.42
CA GLN A 164 -5.01 3.36 -16.02
C GLN A 164 -6.14 4.14 -15.31
N GLY A 165 -5.86 4.90 -14.26
CA GLY A 165 -6.85 5.70 -13.54
C GLY A 165 -7.70 4.89 -12.57
N TYR A 166 -7.24 3.72 -12.11
CA TYR A 166 -7.96 2.86 -11.17
C TYR A 166 -7.28 2.79 -9.81
N PRO A 167 -8.04 2.92 -8.70
CA PRO A 167 -7.53 2.68 -7.36
C PRO A 167 -7.33 1.18 -7.10
N VAL A 168 -6.53 0.86 -6.07
CA VAL A 168 -6.19 -0.52 -5.70
C VAL A 168 -6.33 -0.72 -4.20
N VAL A 169 -6.91 -1.84 -3.77
CA VAL A 169 -6.99 -2.19 -2.35
C VAL A 169 -5.72 -2.88 -1.91
N VAL A 170 -5.22 -2.47 -0.74
CA VAL A 170 -4.07 -3.10 -0.10
C VAL A 170 -4.40 -3.48 1.34
N GLY A 171 -3.90 -4.63 1.75
CA GLY A 171 -3.89 -5.06 3.14
C GLY A 171 -2.66 -4.52 3.83
N VAL A 172 -2.82 -4.07 5.07
CA VAL A 172 -1.71 -3.62 5.91
C VAL A 172 -1.73 -4.38 7.24
N ASP A 173 -0.55 -4.53 7.81
CA ASP A 173 -0.34 -4.81 9.22
C ASP A 173 -0.09 -3.48 9.94
N HIS A 174 -0.79 -3.25 11.05
CA HIS A 174 -0.49 -2.18 11.98
C HIS A 174 -0.36 -2.65 13.44
N SER A 175 -0.56 -3.94 13.69
CA SER A 175 -0.49 -4.58 15.00
C SER A 175 -0.28 -6.09 14.90
N TYR A 176 0.74 -6.59 15.60
CA TYR A 176 1.01 -8.01 15.74
C TYR A 176 -0.15 -8.79 16.36
N LYS A 177 -0.44 -9.99 15.84
CA LYS A 177 -1.40 -10.94 16.42
C LYS A 177 -2.83 -10.41 16.56
N TYR A 178 -3.26 -9.53 15.66
CA TYR A 178 -4.64 -9.06 15.66
C TYR A 178 -5.65 -10.21 15.39
N GLN A 179 -6.66 -10.34 16.25
CA GLN A 179 -7.69 -11.40 16.19
C GLN A 179 -8.92 -10.98 15.34
N GLY A 180 -8.69 -10.56 14.08
CA GLY A 180 -9.74 -10.08 13.16
C GLY A 180 -10.15 -11.07 12.06
N GLY A 181 -11.44 -11.16 11.74
CA GLY A 181 -12.06 -12.32 11.08
C GLY A 181 -12.31 -12.29 9.57
N PHE A 182 -11.43 -11.74 8.73
CA PHE A 182 -11.59 -11.89 7.25
C PHE A 182 -10.30 -12.16 6.46
N ASN A 183 -9.14 -12.15 7.12
CA ASN A 183 -7.87 -12.39 6.47
C ASN A 183 -7.32 -13.73 6.92
N ASN A 184 -7.35 -14.67 5.99
CA ASN A 184 -6.89 -16.02 6.23
C ASN A 184 -5.35 -16.07 6.37
N ASP A 185 -4.62 -15.01 6.00
CA ASP A 185 -3.15 -14.93 6.12
C ASP A 185 -2.65 -14.59 7.53
N LEU A 186 -3.55 -14.31 8.48
CA LEU A 186 -3.25 -14.03 9.89
C LEU A 186 -2.32 -12.85 10.16
N SER A 187 -1.94 -12.07 9.13
CA SER A 187 -0.96 -10.99 9.19
C SER A 187 -1.57 -9.63 8.81
N THR A 188 -2.56 -9.64 7.92
CA THR A 188 -3.27 -8.44 7.51
C THR A 188 -4.36 -8.12 8.53
N ASP A 189 -4.27 -6.96 9.19
CA ASP A 189 -5.23 -6.55 10.23
C ASP A 189 -6.12 -5.36 9.82
N HIS A 190 -5.74 -4.66 8.75
CA HIS A 190 -6.47 -3.52 8.22
C HIS A 190 -6.39 -3.42 6.70
N PHE A 191 -7.32 -2.66 6.11
CA PHE A 191 -7.36 -2.41 4.67
C PHE A 191 -7.44 -0.92 4.38
N VAL A 192 -6.72 -0.51 3.34
CA VAL A 192 -6.76 0.85 2.79
C VAL A 192 -6.83 0.80 1.26
N VAL A 193 -7.13 1.94 0.64
CA VAL A 193 -7.19 2.06 -0.83
C VAL A 193 -6.09 2.98 -1.32
N ILE A 194 -5.19 2.49 -2.18
CA ILE A 194 -4.22 3.34 -2.87
C ILE A 194 -4.95 4.10 -3.97
N VAL A 195 -4.78 5.42 -3.95
CA VAL A 195 -5.50 6.37 -4.83
C VAL A 195 -4.57 7.31 -5.56
N GLY A 196 -3.26 7.11 -5.47
CA GLY A 196 -2.31 7.95 -6.16
C GLY A 196 -0.87 7.63 -5.83
N ARG A 197 0.02 8.36 -6.49
CA ARG A 197 1.45 8.38 -6.20
C ARG A 197 2.03 9.76 -6.50
N GLY A 198 3.03 10.15 -5.75
CA GLY A 198 3.72 11.43 -5.91
C GLY A 198 5.13 11.35 -5.37
N TYR A 199 5.79 12.49 -5.27
CA TYR A 199 7.15 12.58 -4.75
C TYR A 199 7.24 13.67 -3.69
N ASP A 200 7.99 13.40 -2.64
CA ASP A 200 8.42 14.39 -1.66
C ASP A 200 9.93 14.23 -1.36
N GLU A 201 10.44 14.88 -0.32
CA GLU A 201 11.85 14.81 0.08
C GLU A 201 12.33 13.39 0.46
N LYS A 202 11.42 12.46 0.76
CA LYS A 202 11.71 11.05 1.04
C LYS A 202 11.67 10.18 -0.23
N GLY A 203 11.29 10.77 -1.37
CA GLY A 203 11.20 10.12 -2.66
C GLY A 203 9.76 9.80 -3.06
N LEU A 204 9.59 8.75 -3.88
CA LEU A 204 8.29 8.29 -4.35
C LEU A 204 7.44 7.76 -3.19
N PHE A 205 6.20 8.25 -3.09
CA PHE A 205 5.19 7.75 -2.18
C PHE A 205 3.94 7.29 -2.93
N TYR A 206 3.22 6.34 -2.33
CA TYR A 206 1.87 5.96 -2.69
C TYR A 206 0.89 6.57 -1.70
N ARG A 207 -0.11 7.29 -2.21
CA ARG A 207 -1.16 7.94 -1.43
C ARG A 207 -2.32 6.98 -1.20
N PHE A 208 -2.88 6.98 0.00
CA PHE A 208 -4.03 6.12 0.32
C PHE A 208 -5.19 6.82 1.01
N TYR A 209 -6.37 6.21 0.90
CA TYR A 209 -7.53 6.47 1.74
C TYR A 209 -7.50 5.57 2.97
N GLU A 210 -7.48 6.21 4.14
CA GLU A 210 -7.70 5.60 5.45
C GLU A 210 -9.21 5.51 5.71
N VAL A 211 -9.75 4.29 5.76
CA VAL A 211 -11.19 4.05 5.97
C VAL A 211 -11.57 3.91 7.44
N GLY A 212 -10.60 3.67 8.32
CA GLY A 212 -10.76 3.43 9.77
C GLY A 212 -11.04 4.68 10.62
N THR A 213 -11.53 5.76 10.01
CA THR A 213 -11.83 7.03 10.68
C THR A 213 -13.14 7.64 10.17
N LYS A 214 -13.81 8.44 11.02
CA LYS A 214 -14.99 9.25 10.65
C LYS A 214 -14.60 10.60 10.04
N GLU A 215 -13.34 11.01 10.20
CA GLU A 215 -12.87 12.34 9.79
C GLU A 215 -12.31 12.31 8.38
N LYS A 216 -13.05 12.87 7.41
CA LYS A 216 -12.61 12.93 5.99
C LYS A 216 -11.23 13.57 5.81
N SER A 217 -10.92 14.62 6.58
CA SER A 217 -9.62 15.31 6.52
C SER A 217 -8.45 14.40 6.88
N ARG A 218 -8.67 13.42 7.76
CA ARG A 218 -7.67 12.40 8.13
C ARG A 218 -7.74 11.19 7.20
N GLY A 219 -8.95 10.79 6.81
CA GLY A 219 -9.20 9.66 5.93
C GLY A 219 -8.67 9.85 4.50
N ALA A 220 -8.79 11.06 3.96
CA ALA A 220 -8.31 11.45 2.63
C ALA A 220 -7.11 12.41 2.69
N GLY A 221 -6.45 12.50 3.85
CA GLY A 221 -5.41 13.48 4.14
C GLY A 221 -4.13 13.29 3.33
N ASP A 222 -3.39 14.38 3.15
CA ASP A 222 -2.17 14.36 2.33
C ASP A 222 -1.01 13.58 2.97
N GLU A 223 -1.07 13.34 4.28
CA GLU A 223 -0.06 12.58 5.03
C GLU A 223 -0.29 11.06 5.02
N ASN A 224 -1.36 10.58 4.39
CA ASN A 224 -1.58 9.15 4.15
C ASN A 224 -0.65 8.67 3.04
N LYS A 225 0.60 8.35 3.39
CA LYS A 225 1.67 8.01 2.46
C LYS A 225 2.36 6.71 2.86
N LEU A 226 2.63 5.87 1.85
CA LEU A 226 3.47 4.68 1.94
C LEU A 226 4.69 4.86 1.04
N TYR A 227 5.86 4.45 1.50
CA TYR A 227 7.15 4.55 0.83
C TYR A 227 7.74 3.16 0.66
N PHE A 228 8.41 2.94 -0.47
CA PHE A 228 9.19 1.73 -0.70
C PHE A 228 10.63 1.94 -0.22
N LYS A 229 11.06 1.16 0.77
CA LYS A 229 12.42 1.19 1.33
C LYS A 229 12.81 -0.21 1.82
N ASN A 230 14.03 -0.64 1.55
CA ASN A 230 14.56 -1.94 2.00
C ASN A 230 13.65 -3.13 1.64
N ASN A 231 13.08 -3.12 0.43
CA ASN A 231 12.09 -4.10 -0.05
C ASN A 231 10.74 -4.11 0.68
N VAL A 232 10.48 -3.16 1.57
CA VAL A 232 9.21 -3.04 2.30
C VAL A 232 8.45 -1.82 1.81
N LEU A 233 7.15 -1.97 1.55
CA LEU A 233 6.24 -0.85 1.34
C LEU A 233 5.55 -0.51 2.66
N SER A 234 5.88 0.65 3.24
CA SER A 234 5.39 1.03 4.57
C SER A 234 5.26 2.53 4.76
N GLY A 235 4.51 2.96 5.78
CA GLY A 235 4.36 4.38 6.09
C GLY A 235 3.32 4.66 7.14
N LYS A 236 2.75 5.87 7.11
CA LYS A 236 1.90 6.38 8.19
C LYS A 236 0.57 6.89 7.68
N THR A 237 -0.39 6.91 8.59
CA THR A 237 -1.73 7.50 8.40
C THR A 237 -1.82 8.82 9.16
N ALA A 238 -2.56 9.78 8.59
CA ALA A 238 -2.90 11.06 9.22
C ALA A 238 -3.87 10.88 10.41
N TYR A 239 -4.58 9.75 10.51
CA TYR A 239 -5.53 9.53 11.60
C TYR A 239 -4.88 9.24 12.94
N LYS A 240 -3.98 8.24 12.94
CA LYS A 240 -3.22 7.75 14.10
C LYS A 240 -1.75 7.67 13.68
N SER A 241 -1.07 8.81 13.70
CA SER A 241 0.30 8.98 13.18
C SER A 241 1.38 8.23 13.98
N ASP A 242 1.01 7.67 15.13
CA ASP A 242 1.80 6.74 15.93
C ASP A 242 1.81 5.33 15.33
N ARG A 243 0.83 4.97 14.48
CA ARG A 243 0.80 3.68 13.79
C ARG A 243 1.67 3.70 12.54
N ASN A 244 2.48 2.67 12.40
CA ASN A 244 3.16 2.33 11.16
C ASN A 244 2.39 1.23 10.44
N TYR A 245 2.17 1.42 9.14
CA TYR A 245 1.52 0.44 8.28
C TYR A 245 2.60 -0.23 7.44
N VAL A 246 2.66 -1.56 7.48
CA VAL A 246 3.44 -2.37 6.53
C VAL A 246 2.45 -3.05 5.59
N VAL A 247 2.63 -2.89 4.29
CA VAL A 247 1.76 -3.57 3.32
C VAL A 247 2.05 -5.06 3.34
N THR A 248 1.01 -5.84 3.64
CA THR A 248 1.03 -7.30 3.66
C THR A 248 0.43 -7.89 2.38
N GLN A 249 -0.46 -7.15 1.71
CA GLN A 249 -1.11 -7.58 0.47
C GLN A 249 -1.34 -6.44 -0.50
N ILE A 250 -1.14 -6.70 -1.80
CA ILE A 250 -1.67 -5.86 -2.89
C ILE A 250 -2.71 -6.69 -3.64
N ARG A 251 -3.97 -6.24 -3.68
CA ARG A 251 -5.09 -7.03 -4.21
C ARG A 251 -5.45 -6.61 -5.63
N LYS A 252 -5.42 -7.56 -6.57
CA LYS A 252 -5.74 -7.28 -7.97
C LYS A 252 -7.20 -6.89 -8.15
N ASN A 253 -7.46 -5.85 -8.93
CA ASN A 253 -8.74 -5.61 -9.59
C ASN A 253 -8.98 -6.73 -10.60
N LEU A 254 -10.05 -7.50 -10.40
CA LEU A 254 -10.40 -8.69 -11.19
C LEU A 254 -11.36 -8.37 -12.33
N SER A 255 -12.20 -7.35 -12.17
CA SER A 255 -13.13 -6.89 -13.21
C SER A 255 -13.52 -5.44 -13.03
N TYR A 256 -13.92 -4.81 -14.14
CA TYR A 256 -14.31 -3.41 -14.21
C TYR A 256 -15.76 -3.31 -14.72
N GLY A 257 -16.48 -2.31 -14.25
CA GLY A 257 -17.79 -1.96 -14.78
C GLY A 257 -17.70 -1.49 -16.23
N SER A 258 -18.75 -1.74 -17.01
CA SER A 258 -18.92 -1.14 -18.33
C SER A 258 -18.99 0.39 -18.21
N LYS A 259 -18.53 1.11 -19.24
CA LYS A 259 -18.80 2.55 -19.36
C LYS A 259 -20.31 2.76 -19.28
N LYS A 260 -20.76 3.54 -18.28
CA LYS A 260 -22.12 4.08 -18.26
C LYS A 260 -22.24 5.25 -19.22
#